data_AF-A0A1Q7G1A7-F1
#
_entry.id   AF-A0A1Q7G1A7-F1
#
_cell.length_a   1.000
_cell.length_b   1.000
_cell.length_c   1.000
_cell.angle_alpha   90.00
_cell.angle_beta   90.00
_cell.angle_gamma   90.00
#
_symmetry.space_group_name_H-M   'P 1'
#
loop_
_entity.id
_entity.type
_entity.pdbx_description
1 polymer ?
#
loop_
_entity_poly.entity_id
_entity_poly.type
_entity_poly.pdbx_seq_one_letter_code
_entity_poly.pdbx_strand_id
1 'polypeptide(L)'
;MIEATKQFQPELFRSYLRVLARVALRSSPKLQKKIDASDIVQDALLQAVVALPQFRGETDKEFAAWLRAIVANKLADAARHFGRQKRDVALEQSIRNRLEDSATRLEIQIPANSTSPSQRLIQSEKARFLDECLAALPSDQQIAVELHHVAGQSISEIAQQMSKSKASVAGLLRRGLENLREALKDKERELR
;
A
#
# COMPACT_ATOMS: atom_id res chain seq x y z
N MET A 1 19.92 -13.19 31.02
CA MET A 1 19.94 -12.68 29.63
C MET A 1 18.50 -12.46 29.24
N ILE A 2 18.08 -11.21 29.03
CA ILE A 2 16.73 -10.92 28.54
C ILE A 2 16.81 -11.19 27.03
N GLU A 3 16.23 -12.30 26.56
CA GLU A 3 15.95 -12.48 25.15
C GLU A 3 15.18 -11.25 24.68
N ALA A 4 15.76 -10.48 23.77
CA ALA A 4 15.09 -9.34 23.17
C ALA A 4 13.87 -9.85 22.41
N THR A 5 12.71 -9.85 23.07
CA THR A 5 11.43 -10.17 22.43
C THR A 5 11.31 -9.26 21.22
N LYS A 6 11.19 -9.85 20.03
CA LYS A 6 11.07 -9.10 18.79
C LYS A 6 9.86 -8.17 18.89
N GLN A 7 10.11 -6.88 19.08
CA GLN A 7 9.04 -5.90 19.23
C GLN A 7 8.55 -5.49 17.84
N PHE A 8 7.36 -5.97 17.48
CA PHE A 8 6.65 -5.56 16.28
C PHE A 8 6.11 -4.13 16.45
N GLN A 9 6.29 -3.32 15.41
CA GLN A 9 5.91 -1.91 15.41
C GLN A 9 5.01 -1.67 14.18
N PRO A 10 3.67 -1.68 14.34
CA PRO A 10 2.73 -1.48 13.23
C PRO A 10 3.06 -0.24 12.38
N GLU A 11 3.49 0.85 13.04
CA GLU A 11 3.78 2.14 12.42
C GLU A 11 4.86 2.07 11.32
N LEU A 12 5.83 1.15 11.43
CA LEU A 12 6.88 0.98 10.42
C LEU A 12 6.31 0.49 9.07
N PHE A 13 5.09 -0.03 9.06
CA PHE A 13 4.41 -0.54 7.86
C PHE A 13 3.43 0.48 7.27
N ARG A 14 3.29 1.69 7.84
CA ARG A 14 2.30 2.68 7.39
C ARG A 14 2.37 2.96 5.90
N SER A 15 3.55 3.29 5.37
CA SER A 15 3.75 3.65 3.96
C SER A 15 3.37 2.50 3.03
N TYR A 16 3.77 1.29 3.41
CA TYR A 16 3.39 0.06 2.72
C TYR A 16 1.86 -0.14 2.67
N LEU A 17 1.19 -0.02 3.82
CA LEU A 17 -0.27 -0.16 3.90
C LEU A 17 -1.00 0.94 3.14
N ARG A 18 -0.45 2.15 3.08
CA ARG A 18 -1.05 3.31 2.37
C ARG A 18 -1.07 3.09 0.87
N VAL A 19 0.05 2.63 0.29
CA VAL A 19 0.12 2.27 -1.13
C VAL A 19 -0.90 1.18 -1.45
N LEU A 20 -0.97 0.13 -0.62
CA LEU A 20 -1.95 -0.95 -0.80
C LEU A 20 -3.40 -0.47 -0.72
N ALA A 21 -3.73 0.36 0.26
CA ALA A 21 -5.07 0.93 0.42
C ALA A 21 -5.45 1.81 -0.77
N ARG A 22 -4.53 2.65 -1.29
CA ARG A 22 -4.76 3.46 -2.50
C ARG A 22 -5.08 2.60 -3.71
N VAL A 23 -4.31 1.55 -3.94
CA VAL A 23 -4.52 0.61 -5.05
C VAL A 23 -5.86 -0.11 -4.95
N ALA A 24 -6.21 -0.58 -3.74
CA ALA A 24 -7.50 -1.21 -3.51
C ALA A 24 -8.67 -0.24 -3.77
N LEU A 25 -8.55 1.02 -3.34
CA LEU A 25 -9.58 2.04 -3.57
C LEU A 25 -9.72 2.41 -5.06
N ARG A 26 -8.63 2.44 -5.83
CA ARG A 26 -8.68 2.71 -7.29
C ARG A 26 -9.48 1.66 -8.06
N SER A 27 -9.54 0.44 -7.54
CA SER A 27 -10.37 -0.63 -8.11
C SER A 27 -11.87 -0.45 -7.85
N SER A 28 -12.26 0.51 -7.00
CA SER A 28 -13.66 0.81 -6.68
C SER A 28 -13.90 2.33 -6.68
N PRO A 29 -14.30 2.92 -7.82
CA PRO A 29 -14.52 4.37 -7.95
C PRO A 29 -15.55 4.93 -6.96
N LYS A 30 -16.52 4.10 -6.52
CA LYS A 30 -17.51 4.50 -5.51
C LYS A 30 -16.87 4.71 -4.15
N LEU A 31 -15.95 3.82 -3.75
CA LEU A 31 -15.26 3.90 -2.47
C LEU A 31 -14.19 4.99 -2.48
N GLN A 32 -13.45 5.11 -3.58
CA GLN A 32 -12.44 6.15 -3.75
C GLN A 32 -13.00 7.58 -3.54
N LYS A 33 -14.27 7.83 -3.90
CA LYS A 33 -14.92 9.14 -3.71
C LYS A 33 -15.36 9.41 -2.26
N LYS A 34 -15.34 8.40 -1.39
CA LYS A 34 -15.93 8.46 -0.04
C LYS A 34 -14.91 8.21 1.07
N ILE A 35 -13.74 7.66 0.73
CA ILE A 35 -12.78 7.11 1.69
C ILE A 35 -11.39 7.56 1.28
N ASP A 36 -10.64 8.11 2.24
CA ASP A 36 -9.20 8.33 2.09
C ASP A 36 -8.42 7.08 2.49
N ALA A 37 -7.35 6.77 1.75
CA ALA A 37 -6.48 5.64 2.06
C ALA A 37 -5.79 5.80 3.42
N SER A 38 -5.46 7.03 3.81
CA SER A 38 -4.78 7.37 5.06
C SER A 38 -5.68 7.11 6.26
N ASP A 39 -6.98 7.39 6.15
CA ASP A 39 -7.97 7.13 7.20
C ASP A 39 -8.10 5.63 7.46
N ILE A 40 -8.21 4.83 6.39
CA ILE A 40 -8.24 3.36 6.47
C ILE A 40 -6.99 2.81 7.16
N VAL A 41 -5.81 3.33 6.79
CA VAL A 41 -4.55 2.89 7.38
C VAL A 41 -4.45 3.32 8.83
N GLN A 42 -4.88 4.52 9.19
CA GLN A 42 -4.89 5.00 10.57
C GLN A 42 -5.75 4.11 11.47
N ASP A 43 -6.98 3.80 11.04
CA ASP A 43 -7.88 2.91 11.77
C ASP A 43 -7.32 1.48 11.87
N ALA A 44 -6.70 0.99 10.80
CA ALA A 44 -6.08 -0.32 10.79
C ALA A 44 -4.89 -0.39 11.76
N LEU A 45 -4.04 0.64 11.81
CA LEU A 45 -2.91 0.70 12.73
C LEU A 45 -3.35 0.82 14.18
N LEU A 46 -4.39 1.60 14.48
CA LEU A 46 -4.97 1.67 15.82
C LEU A 46 -5.50 0.30 16.27
N GLN A 47 -6.25 -0.39 15.40
CA GLN A 47 -6.72 -1.74 15.69
C GLN A 47 -5.54 -2.72 15.86
N ALA A 48 -4.50 -2.60 15.04
CA ALA A 48 -3.32 -3.45 15.15
C ALA A 48 -2.61 -3.28 16.49
N VAL A 49 -2.46 -2.05 16.99
CA VAL A 49 -1.85 -1.80 18.32
C VAL A 49 -2.64 -2.51 19.43
N VAL A 50 -3.96 -2.42 19.40
CA VAL A 50 -4.83 -3.08 20.40
C VAL A 50 -4.76 -4.61 20.29
N ALA A 51 -4.72 -5.15 19.08
CA ALA A 51 -4.71 -6.59 18.83
C ALA A 51 -3.30 -7.21 18.90
N LEU A 52 -2.24 -6.39 18.99
CA LEU A 52 -0.84 -6.84 18.95
C LEU A 52 -0.49 -7.94 19.96
N PRO A 53 -0.97 -7.91 21.23
CA PRO A 53 -0.67 -8.98 22.20
C PRO A 53 -1.23 -10.36 21.80
N GLN A 54 -2.20 -10.41 20.90
CA GLN A 54 -2.82 -11.63 20.39
C GLN A 54 -2.14 -12.16 19.12
N PHE A 55 -1.24 -11.37 18.51
CA PHE A 55 -0.47 -11.82 17.36
C PHE A 55 0.47 -12.97 17.75
N ARG A 56 0.61 -13.94 16.85
CA ARG A 56 1.39 -15.19 17.08
C ARG A 56 2.44 -15.46 16.00
N GLY A 57 2.56 -14.59 15.00
CA GLY A 57 3.59 -14.74 13.98
C GLY A 57 4.96 -14.32 14.50
N GLU A 58 6.01 -14.78 13.81
CA GLU A 58 7.40 -14.61 14.23
C GLU A 58 8.18 -13.72 13.24
N THR A 59 7.70 -13.67 11.99
CA THR A 59 8.36 -12.98 10.89
C THR A 59 7.67 -11.65 10.53
N ASP A 60 8.43 -10.74 9.93
CA ASP A 60 7.88 -9.46 9.47
C ASP A 60 6.96 -9.65 8.26
N LYS A 61 7.12 -10.76 7.52
CA LYS A 61 6.20 -11.15 6.43
C LYS A 61 4.84 -11.59 6.98
N GLU A 62 4.82 -12.40 8.03
CA GLU A 62 3.57 -12.77 8.72
C GLU A 62 2.92 -11.55 9.36
N PHE A 63 3.71 -10.65 9.94
CA PHE A 63 3.21 -9.41 10.50
C PHE A 63 2.61 -8.49 9.42
N ALA A 64 3.28 -8.34 8.28
CA ALA A 64 2.75 -7.62 7.12
C ALA A 64 1.43 -8.24 6.64
N ALA A 65 1.38 -9.58 6.52
CA ALA A 65 0.16 -10.30 6.12
C ALA A 65 -1.00 -10.07 7.09
N TRP A 66 -0.72 -10.07 8.39
CA TRP A 66 -1.71 -9.76 9.42
C TRP A 66 -2.22 -8.33 9.33
N LEU A 67 -1.33 -7.34 9.16
CA LEU A 67 -1.74 -5.95 8.94
C LEU A 67 -2.55 -5.76 7.66
N ARG A 68 -2.18 -6.45 6.58
CA ARG A 68 -2.97 -6.47 5.32
C ARG A 68 -4.37 -7.02 5.54
N ALA A 69 -4.52 -8.06 6.34
CA ALA A 69 -5.83 -8.62 6.66
C ALA A 69 -6.70 -7.60 7.43
N ILE A 70 -6.11 -6.84 8.35
CA ILE A 70 -6.82 -5.75 9.05
C ILE A 70 -7.27 -4.68 8.05
N VAL A 71 -6.39 -4.22 7.16
CA VAL A 71 -6.72 -3.24 6.11
C VAL A 71 -7.83 -3.76 5.18
N ALA A 72 -7.75 -5.02 4.76
CA ALA A 72 -8.77 -5.65 3.93
C ALA A 72 -10.14 -5.63 4.61
N ASN A 73 -10.19 -5.96 5.90
CA ASN A 73 -11.42 -5.92 6.69
C ASN A 73 -11.98 -4.50 6.80
N LYS A 74 -11.14 -3.48 7.03
CA LYS A 74 -11.57 -2.07 7.05
C LYS A 74 -12.14 -1.60 5.73
N LEU A 75 -11.50 -1.96 4.62
CA LEU A 75 -12.00 -1.64 3.27
C LEU A 75 -13.33 -2.34 2.98
N ALA A 76 -13.48 -3.60 3.40
CA ALA A 76 -14.73 -4.35 3.31
C ALA A 76 -15.85 -3.74 4.18
N ASP A 77 -15.54 -3.33 5.41
CA ASP A 77 -16.48 -2.64 6.31
C ASP A 77 -16.99 -1.34 5.66
N ALA A 78 -16.07 -0.53 5.14
CA ALA A 78 -16.41 0.72 4.48
C ALA A 78 -17.21 0.47 3.18
N ALA A 79 -16.87 -0.59 2.44
CA ALA A 79 -17.63 -1.02 1.27
C ALA A 79 -19.08 -1.37 1.59
N ARG A 80 -19.30 -2.11 2.69
CA ARG A 80 -20.65 -2.42 3.19
C ARG A 80 -21.41 -1.17 3.59
N HIS A 81 -20.76 -0.27 4.33
CA HIS A 81 -21.38 0.96 4.81
C HIS A 81 -21.89 1.85 3.66
N PHE A 82 -21.04 2.11 2.65
CA PHE A 82 -21.42 2.97 1.52
C PHE A 82 -22.22 2.24 0.42
N GLY A 83 -22.25 0.90 0.43
CA GLY A 83 -22.87 0.07 -0.59
C GLY A 83 -24.39 -0.14 -0.48
N ARG A 84 -25.04 0.26 0.63
CA ARG A 84 -26.48 -0.02 0.91
C ARG A 84 -26.90 -1.48 0.65
N GLN A 85 -26.01 -2.46 0.84
CA GLN A 85 -26.34 -3.88 0.66
C GLN A 85 -25.87 -4.73 1.83
N LYS A 86 -26.64 -5.80 2.09
CA LYS A 86 -26.29 -6.95 2.94
C LYS A 86 -24.86 -7.44 2.62
N ARG A 87 -24.25 -8.11 3.58
CA ARG A 87 -22.93 -8.74 3.51
C ARG A 87 -22.63 -9.34 2.12
N ASP A 88 -21.83 -8.64 1.32
CA ASP A 88 -21.41 -9.07 -0.02
C ASP A 88 -20.04 -9.77 0.10
N VAL A 89 -20.10 -11.08 0.33
CA VAL A 89 -18.92 -11.94 0.51
C VAL A 89 -18.01 -11.92 -0.74
N ALA A 90 -18.58 -11.73 -1.93
CA ALA A 90 -17.80 -11.69 -3.17
C ALA A 90 -16.93 -10.43 -3.24
N LEU A 91 -17.48 -9.29 -2.81
CA LEU A 91 -16.71 -8.04 -2.72
C LEU A 91 -15.57 -8.13 -1.69
N GLU A 92 -15.84 -8.72 -0.52
CA GLU A 92 -14.82 -8.93 0.52
C GLU A 92 -13.67 -9.80 0.02
N GLN A 93 -13.99 -10.93 -0.62
CA GLN A 93 -12.97 -11.82 -1.18
C GLN A 93 -12.18 -11.15 -2.31
N SER A 94 -12.85 -10.36 -3.15
CA SER A 94 -12.19 -9.61 -4.23
C SER A 94 -11.20 -8.55 -3.72
N ILE A 95 -11.53 -7.85 -2.62
CA ILE A 95 -10.62 -6.89 -1.98
C ILE A 95 -9.40 -7.62 -1.41
N ARG A 96 -9.62 -8.75 -0.72
CA ARG A 96 -8.54 -9.54 -0.13
C ARG A 96 -7.56 -10.07 -1.18
N ASN A 97 -8.07 -10.71 -2.24
CA ASN A 97 -7.23 -11.26 -3.31
C ASN A 97 -6.37 -10.16 -3.97
N ARG A 98 -6.96 -8.99 -4.25
CA ARG A 98 -6.22 -7.86 -4.86
C ARG A 98 -5.13 -7.31 -3.96
N LEU A 99 -5.38 -7.25 -2.65
CA LEU A 99 -4.38 -6.85 -1.67
C LEU A 99 -3.22 -7.85 -1.63
N GLU A 100 -3.49 -9.16 -1.69
CA GLU A 100 -2.46 -10.21 -1.73
C GLU A 100 -1.61 -10.15 -3.00
N ASP A 101 -2.23 -10.00 -4.18
CA ASP A 101 -1.52 -9.85 -5.45
C ASP A 101 -0.61 -8.60 -5.46
N SER A 102 -1.13 -7.48 -4.96
CA SER A 102 -0.40 -6.21 -4.87
C SER A 102 0.73 -6.29 -3.84
N ALA A 103 0.46 -6.97 -2.72
CA ALA A 103 1.43 -7.16 -1.66
C ALA A 103 2.65 -7.94 -2.13
N THR A 104 2.42 -9.02 -2.88
CA THR A 104 3.49 -9.87 -3.45
C THR A 104 4.47 -9.05 -4.28
N ARG A 105 3.98 -8.07 -5.04
CA ARG A 105 4.81 -7.17 -5.87
C ARG A 105 5.57 -6.12 -5.04
N LEU A 106 5.05 -5.78 -3.86
CA LEU A 106 5.68 -4.86 -2.90
C LEU A 106 6.52 -5.56 -1.84
N GLU A 107 6.63 -6.90 -1.85
CA GLU A 107 7.34 -7.65 -0.80
C GLU A 107 8.80 -7.25 -0.64
N ILE A 108 9.45 -6.77 -1.71
CA ILE A 108 10.84 -6.28 -1.70
C ILE A 108 10.98 -5.00 -0.85
N GLN A 109 9.89 -4.26 -0.64
CA GLN A 109 9.87 -3.00 0.11
C GLN A 109 9.37 -3.13 1.54
N ILE A 110 8.99 -4.34 1.97
CA ILE A 110 8.64 -4.56 3.37
C ILE A 110 9.92 -4.37 4.20
N PRO A 111 9.89 -3.66 5.35
CA PRO A 111 11.01 -3.56 6.29
C PRO A 111 11.60 -4.91 6.79
N ALA A 112 11.06 -6.03 6.31
CA ALA A 112 11.19 -7.41 6.73
C ALA A 112 12.57 -8.04 6.55
N ASN A 113 13.48 -7.40 5.81
CA ASN A 113 14.78 -7.97 5.51
C ASN A 113 15.90 -7.52 6.47
N SER A 114 15.56 -6.89 7.60
CA SER A 114 16.56 -6.36 8.53
C SER A 114 16.51 -6.96 9.93
N THR A 115 17.69 -7.24 10.48
CA THR A 115 17.88 -7.91 11.76
C THR A 115 18.06 -6.92 12.92
N SER A 116 18.35 -5.64 12.67
CA SER A 116 18.51 -4.63 13.73
C SER A 116 17.39 -3.57 13.75
N PRO A 117 17.07 -2.98 14.94
CA PRO A 117 16.11 -1.88 15.04
C PRO A 117 16.46 -0.67 14.17
N SER A 118 17.75 -0.33 14.06
CA SER A 118 18.24 0.79 13.24
C SER A 118 18.01 0.55 11.74
N GLN A 119 18.25 -0.67 11.26
CA GLN A 119 18.00 -1.02 9.86
C GLN A 119 16.51 -0.99 9.51
N ARG A 120 15.64 -1.43 10.42
CA ARG A 120 14.18 -1.34 10.23
C ARG A 120 13.72 0.10 10.11
N LEU A 121 14.26 0.99 10.95
CA LEU A 121 13.98 2.41 10.87
C LEU A 121 14.40 2.97 9.50
N ILE A 122 15.63 2.72 9.06
CA ILE A 122 16.13 3.16 7.74
C ILE A 122 15.23 2.66 6.59
N GLN A 123 14.79 1.40 6.63
CA GLN A 123 13.88 0.86 5.60
C GLN A 123 12.51 1.54 5.64
N SER A 124 11.95 1.79 6.83
CA SER A 124 10.69 2.51 6.97
C SER A 124 10.78 3.94 6.47
N GLU A 125 11.93 4.61 6.68
CA GLU A 125 12.17 5.96 6.17
C GLU A 125 12.25 6.00 4.64
N LYS A 126 12.95 5.03 4.03
CA LYS A 126 12.97 4.86 2.57
C LYS A 126 11.57 4.60 2.01
N ALA A 127 10.79 3.74 2.65
CA ALA A 127 9.41 3.45 2.24
C ALA A 127 8.50 4.69 2.38
N ARG A 128 8.65 5.47 3.46
CA ARG A 128 7.96 6.75 3.65
C ARG A 128 8.33 7.75 2.56
N PHE A 129 9.61 7.92 2.26
CA PHE A 129 10.04 8.83 1.21
C PHE A 129 9.47 8.44 -0.16
N LEU A 130 9.49 7.15 -0.51
CA LEU A 130 8.90 6.68 -1.76
C LEU A 130 7.39 6.93 -1.83
N ASP A 131 6.67 6.69 -0.73
CA ASP A 131 5.23 6.97 -0.63
C ASP A 131 4.93 8.45 -0.81
N GLU A 132 5.74 9.33 -0.24
CA GLU A 132 5.67 10.79 -0.42
C GLU A 132 5.93 11.20 -1.88
N CYS A 133 6.98 10.65 -2.52
CA CYS A 133 7.25 10.91 -3.93
C CYS A 133 6.11 10.43 -4.84
N LEU A 134 5.53 9.26 -4.57
CA LEU A 134 4.35 8.77 -5.28
C LEU A 134 3.16 9.72 -5.10
N ALA A 135 2.92 10.20 -3.87
CA ALA A 135 1.84 11.13 -3.58
C ALA A 135 2.04 12.52 -4.23
N ALA A 136 3.29 12.93 -4.46
CA ALA A 136 3.63 14.19 -5.11
C ALA A 136 3.51 14.14 -6.65
N LEU A 137 3.38 12.96 -7.26
CA LEU A 137 3.19 12.85 -8.70
C LEU A 137 1.86 13.51 -9.14
N PRO A 138 1.81 14.07 -10.37
CA PRO A 138 0.55 14.45 -10.99
C PRO A 138 -0.44 13.26 -10.96
N SER A 139 -1.71 13.53 -10.62
CA SER A 139 -2.70 12.49 -10.30
C SER A 139 -2.77 11.36 -11.34
N ASP A 140 -2.84 11.68 -12.63
CA ASP A 140 -2.86 10.68 -13.70
C ASP A 140 -1.60 9.80 -13.75
N GLN A 141 -0.43 10.38 -13.45
CA GLN A 141 0.84 9.64 -13.41
C GLN A 141 0.87 8.71 -12.20
N GLN A 142 0.47 9.21 -11.04
CA GLN A 142 0.35 8.41 -9.81
C GLN A 142 -0.60 7.22 -10.02
N ILE A 143 -1.76 7.46 -10.65
CA ILE A 143 -2.76 6.44 -10.94
C ILE A 143 -2.16 5.36 -11.83
N ALA A 144 -1.57 5.75 -12.96
CA ALA A 144 -0.96 4.80 -13.89
C ALA A 144 0.17 3.99 -13.23
N VAL A 145 1.06 4.65 -12.47
CA VAL A 145 2.20 3.99 -11.82
C VAL A 145 1.75 2.93 -10.82
N GLU A 146 0.85 3.25 -9.88
CA GLU A 146 0.46 2.21 -8.90
C GLU A 146 -0.40 1.12 -9.56
N LEU A 147 -1.28 1.43 -10.52
CA LEU A 147 -2.04 0.38 -11.22
C LEU A 147 -1.12 -0.58 -11.98
N HIS A 148 -0.07 -0.08 -12.61
CA HIS A 148 0.84 -0.93 -13.37
C HIS A 148 1.82 -1.69 -12.46
N HIS A 149 2.55 -0.99 -11.60
CA HIS A 149 3.65 -1.56 -10.84
C HIS A 149 3.22 -2.22 -9.54
N VAL A 150 2.12 -1.75 -8.93
CA VAL A 150 1.62 -2.31 -7.67
C VAL A 150 0.46 -3.25 -7.94
N ALA A 151 -0.59 -2.82 -8.63
CA ALA A 151 -1.76 -3.65 -8.91
C ALA A 151 -1.50 -4.67 -10.05
N GLY A 152 -0.46 -4.46 -10.84
CA GLY A 152 -0.06 -5.39 -11.88
C GLY A 152 -0.87 -5.39 -13.15
N GLN A 153 -1.68 -4.35 -13.35
CA GLN A 153 -2.51 -4.23 -14.53
C GLN A 153 -1.66 -3.96 -15.79
N SER A 154 -2.12 -4.50 -16.91
CA SER A 154 -1.59 -4.21 -18.23
C SER A 154 -1.94 -2.78 -18.66
N ILE A 155 -1.16 -2.24 -19.62
CA ILE A 155 -1.45 -0.92 -20.23
C ILE A 155 -2.87 -0.88 -20.82
N SER A 156 -3.37 -2.02 -21.32
CA SER A 156 -4.72 -2.10 -21.89
C SER A 156 -5.82 -1.95 -20.84
N GLU A 157 -5.67 -2.63 -19.70
CA GLU A 157 -6.62 -2.54 -18.58
C GLU A 157 -6.61 -1.14 -17.98
N ILE A 158 -5.42 -0.55 -17.80
CA ILE A 158 -5.27 0.81 -17.29
C ILE A 158 -5.90 1.83 -18.23
N ALA A 159 -5.68 1.68 -19.55
CA ALA A 159 -6.28 2.54 -20.57
C ALA A 159 -7.81 2.52 -20.50
N GLN A 160 -8.41 1.33 -20.34
CA GLN A 160 -9.84 1.18 -20.15
C GLN A 160 -10.31 1.82 -18.84
N GLN A 161 -9.65 1.52 -17.72
CA GLN A 161 -10.02 2.04 -16.39
C GLN A 161 -9.91 3.57 -16.31
N MET A 162 -8.89 4.16 -16.93
CA MET A 162 -8.66 5.61 -16.93
C MET A 162 -9.39 6.34 -18.07
N SER A 163 -10.10 5.63 -18.96
CA SER A 163 -10.71 6.19 -20.17
C SER A 163 -9.70 6.99 -21.03
N LYS A 164 -8.51 6.42 -21.26
CA LYS A 164 -7.40 7.01 -22.04
C LYS A 164 -6.90 6.04 -23.11
N SER A 165 -6.13 6.54 -24.08
CA SER A 165 -5.47 5.66 -25.05
C SER A 165 -4.27 4.92 -24.43
N LYS A 166 -3.92 3.75 -24.98
CA LYS A 166 -2.72 2.99 -24.57
C LYS A 166 -1.45 3.84 -24.67
N ALA A 167 -1.34 4.66 -25.72
CA ALA A 167 -0.23 5.59 -25.91
C ALA A 167 -0.17 6.67 -24.81
N SER A 168 -1.32 7.21 -24.40
CA SER A 168 -1.41 8.16 -23.29
C SER A 168 -0.95 7.53 -21.97
N VAL A 169 -1.39 6.30 -21.67
CA VAL A 169 -0.96 5.56 -20.47
C VAL A 169 0.53 5.27 -20.49
N ALA A 170 1.10 4.82 -21.62
CA ALA A 170 2.54 4.62 -21.74
C ALA A 170 3.34 5.91 -21.46
N GLY A 171 2.85 7.06 -21.96
CA GLY A 171 3.44 8.35 -21.67
C GLY A 171 3.33 8.77 -20.19
N LEU A 172 2.20 8.46 -19.53
CA LEU A 172 2.02 8.69 -18.09
C LEU A 172 2.99 7.85 -17.25
N LEU A 173 3.14 6.57 -17.58
CA LEU A 173 4.08 5.67 -16.91
C LEU A 173 5.52 6.16 -17.07
N ARG A 174 5.92 6.53 -18.29
CA ARG A 174 7.27 7.03 -18.55
C ARG A 174 7.58 8.25 -17.70
N ARG A 175 6.72 9.28 -17.75
CA ARG A 175 6.91 10.52 -16.99
C ARG A 175 6.85 10.30 -15.48
N GLY A 176 5.93 9.45 -15.01
CA GLY A 176 5.84 9.10 -13.59
C GLY A 176 7.13 8.45 -13.10
N LEU A 177 7.69 7.49 -13.84
CA LEU A 177 8.96 6.84 -13.49
C LEU A 177 10.16 7.78 -13.60
N GLU A 178 10.19 8.69 -14.58
CA GLU A 178 11.22 9.73 -14.69
C GLU A 178 11.21 10.63 -13.44
N ASN A 179 10.03 11.15 -13.07
CA ASN A 179 9.87 12.01 -11.89
C ASN A 179 10.25 11.31 -10.58
N LEU A 180 9.84 10.04 -10.40
CA LEU A 180 10.24 9.26 -9.23
C LEU A 180 11.76 9.03 -9.16
N ARG A 181 12.41 8.77 -10.30
CA ARG A 181 13.86 8.58 -10.34
C ARG A 181 14.61 9.85 -9.97
N GLU A 182 14.19 11.02 -10.48
CA GLU A 182 14.82 12.28 -10.12
C GLU A 182 14.63 12.60 -8.63
N ALA A 183 13.41 12.45 -8.10
CA ALA A 183 13.16 12.65 -6.67
C ALA A 183 14.00 11.73 -5.77
N LEU A 184 14.18 10.46 -6.15
CA LEU A 184 15.04 9.51 -5.43
C LEU A 184 16.53 9.91 -5.49
N LYS A 185 17.03 10.36 -6.64
CA LYS A 185 18.41 10.84 -6.77
C LYS A 185 18.67 12.07 -5.90
N ASP A 186 17.75 13.01 -5.86
CA ASP A 186 17.88 14.21 -5.03
C ASP A 186 17.92 13.83 -3.55
N LYS A 187 17.11 12.85 -3.14
CA LYS A 187 17.16 12.35 -1.76
C LYS A 187 18.46 11.65 -1.40
N GLU A 188 18.99 10.85 -2.33
CA GLU A 188 20.29 10.21 -2.14
C GLU A 188 21.43 11.22 -2.04
N ARG A 189 21.30 12.40 -2.69
CA ARG A 189 22.27 13.50 -2.57
C ARG A 189 22.15 14.22 -1.23
N GLU A 190 20.94 14.45 -0.72
CA GLU A 190 20.73 15.07 0.60
C GLU A 190 21.26 14.23 1.78
N LEU A 191 21.31 12.91 1.61
CA LEU A 191 21.75 11.97 2.64
C LEU A 191 23.25 11.66 2.61
N ARG A 192 24.01 12.26 1.69
CA ARG A 192 25.47 12.16 1.59
C ARG A 192 26.14 13.38 2.20
#